data_AF-A0A961C3J3-F1
#
_entry.id   AF-A0A961C3J3-F1
#
_cell.length_a   1.000
_cell.length_b   1.000
_cell.length_c   1.000
_cell.angle_alpha   90.00
_cell.angle_beta   90.00
_cell.angle_gamma   90.00
#
_symmetry.space_group_name_H-M   'P 1'
#
loop_
_entity.id
_entity.type
_entity.pdbx_description
1 polymer ?
#
loop_
_entity_poly.entity_id
_entity_poly.type
_entity_poly.pdbx_seq_one_letter_code
_entity_poly.pdbx_strand_id
1 'polypeptide(L)'
;MPTAAFVSVYGPDTDAPGALLPMVATLRGAAAEESAQFTIELDGQPGVCSGPQWRHATGLSQECWVTLPTRPGKAQVTASARVTSPGGVAIPATGKYGVEATGPRARAVTDAERDRIRRCGNPTERVWLTFDDGFESMAALHATVDALTARHVRGRFFGTGDWARRNPQMLAEIRRQGHLIENHSGSHRWLNTLDDATLRAEIAAGPDADEPRLLRPGYGGGVFTDRVGSAAAALGLGMCFWTVDPRDWAGPDADLILSRVLTGDDKTPPVRAGGVVLFHMTGAHTVEALPRVIDAIRAQGLELEGL
;
A
#
# COMPACT_ATOMS: atom_id res chain seq x y z
N MET A 1 35.39 2.68 -2.36
CA MET A 1 35.09 3.05 -3.75
C MET A 1 33.59 3.30 -3.84
N PRO A 2 33.10 4.35 -4.51
CA PRO A 2 31.66 4.49 -4.75
C PRO A 2 31.19 3.28 -5.56
N THR A 3 30.20 2.56 -5.06
CA THR A 3 29.51 1.52 -5.85
C THR A 3 28.86 2.17 -7.06
N ALA A 4 29.08 1.60 -8.25
CA ALA A 4 28.45 2.08 -9.47
C ALA A 4 26.92 2.07 -9.32
N ALA A 5 26.27 3.13 -9.81
CA ALA A 5 24.82 3.24 -9.74
C ALA A 5 24.14 2.13 -10.55
N PHE A 6 23.10 1.53 -9.98
CA PHE A 6 22.30 0.50 -10.64
C PHE A 6 20.81 0.70 -10.36
N VAL A 7 19.93 0.11 -11.17
CA VAL A 7 18.48 0.16 -10.94
C VAL A 7 18.05 -1.13 -10.24
N SER A 8 17.32 -0.99 -9.14
CA SER A 8 16.50 -2.08 -8.61
C SER A 8 15.03 -1.80 -8.92
N VAL A 9 14.25 -2.86 -9.13
CA VAL A 9 12.80 -2.78 -9.30
C VAL A 9 12.13 -3.70 -8.29
N TYR A 10 10.98 -3.27 -7.77
CA TYR A 10 10.17 -4.04 -6.84
C TYR A 10 8.69 -3.91 -7.21
N GLY A 11 7.90 -4.95 -6.93
CA GLY A 11 6.44 -4.93 -6.97
C GLY A 11 5.88 -6.21 -6.36
N PRO A 12 4.57 -6.48 -6.48
CA PRO A 12 3.99 -7.76 -6.12
C PRO A 12 4.58 -8.90 -6.96
N ASP A 13 4.78 -10.07 -6.34
CA ASP A 13 5.32 -11.26 -7.02
C ASP A 13 4.30 -11.90 -7.98
N THR A 14 3.00 -11.70 -7.73
CA THR A 14 1.94 -12.30 -8.54
C THR A 14 0.66 -11.46 -8.52
N ASP A 15 -0.08 -11.49 -9.63
CA ASP A 15 -1.49 -11.10 -9.66
C ASP A 15 -2.25 -11.81 -10.80
N ALA A 16 -3.54 -11.52 -10.96
CA ALA A 16 -4.41 -12.05 -11.99
C ALA A 16 -3.89 -11.73 -13.41
N PRO A 17 -4.05 -12.65 -14.38
CA PRO A 17 -3.78 -12.34 -15.78
C PRO A 17 -4.57 -11.11 -16.24
N GLY A 18 -3.89 -10.13 -16.83
CA GLY A 18 -4.46 -8.85 -17.26
C GLY A 18 -4.54 -7.76 -16.17
N ALA A 19 -4.04 -8.02 -14.95
CA ALA A 19 -4.02 -7.04 -13.87
C ALA A 19 -3.02 -5.90 -14.13
N LEU A 20 -3.35 -4.71 -13.57
CA LEU A 20 -2.42 -3.59 -13.50
C LEU A 20 -1.58 -3.71 -12.23
N LEU A 21 -0.25 -3.73 -12.37
CA LEU A 21 0.67 -3.91 -11.24
C LEU A 21 1.40 -2.62 -10.87
N PRO A 22 1.42 -2.25 -9.58
CA PRO A 22 2.32 -1.23 -9.07
C PRO A 22 3.75 -1.77 -9.02
N MET A 23 4.68 -1.01 -9.59
CA MET A 23 6.12 -1.26 -9.52
C MET A 23 6.83 -0.03 -8.99
N VAL A 24 7.99 -0.19 -8.37
CA VAL A 24 8.88 0.91 -7.98
C VAL A 24 10.26 0.68 -8.55
N ALA A 25 10.67 1.57 -9.45
CA ALA A 25 12.05 1.62 -9.96
C ALA A 25 12.88 2.51 -9.04
N THR A 26 14.08 2.07 -8.68
CA THR A 26 14.96 2.78 -7.74
C THR A 26 16.38 2.83 -8.27
N LEU A 27 16.93 4.02 -8.43
CA LEU A 27 18.34 4.24 -8.68
C LEU A 27 19.12 4.16 -7.37
N ARG A 28 19.96 3.13 -7.25
CA ARG A 28 20.82 2.88 -6.09
C ARG A 28 22.16 3.56 -6.27
N GLY A 29 22.74 4.00 -5.14
CA GLY A 29 24.03 4.70 -5.15
C GLY A 29 23.98 6.08 -5.81
N ALA A 30 22.78 6.63 -6.03
CA ALA A 30 22.59 7.97 -6.59
C ALA A 30 23.14 9.04 -5.63
N ALA A 31 23.95 9.96 -6.14
CA ALA A 31 24.33 11.15 -5.39
C ALA A 31 23.11 12.09 -5.19
N ALA A 32 23.22 13.01 -4.23
CA ALA A 32 22.12 13.88 -3.81
C ALA A 32 21.65 14.83 -4.92
N GLU A 33 22.54 15.16 -5.84
CA GLU A 33 22.37 16.07 -6.95
C GLU A 33 21.98 15.38 -8.27
N GLU A 34 21.91 14.04 -8.30
CA GLU A 34 21.61 13.27 -9.53
C GLU A 34 20.12 13.06 -9.76
N SER A 35 19.59 13.49 -10.91
CA SER A 35 18.23 13.13 -11.31
C SER A 35 18.21 11.89 -12.19
N ALA A 36 17.07 11.19 -12.23
CA ALA A 36 16.86 10.05 -13.11
C ALA A 36 15.60 10.21 -13.95
N GLN A 37 15.61 9.73 -15.19
CA GLN A 37 14.39 9.46 -15.94
C GLN A 37 14.22 7.95 -16.01
N PHE A 38 13.18 7.42 -15.35
CA PHE A 38 12.89 5.98 -15.34
C PHE A 38 12.01 5.57 -16.51
N THR A 39 12.25 4.37 -17.03
CA THR A 39 11.37 3.66 -17.95
C THR A 39 11.17 2.23 -17.44
N ILE A 40 10.02 1.64 -17.75
CA ILE A 40 9.70 0.26 -17.36
C ILE A 40 9.06 -0.49 -18.54
N GLU A 41 9.32 -1.78 -18.63
CA GLU A 41 8.69 -2.69 -19.58
C GLU A 41 8.43 -4.05 -18.94
N LEU A 42 7.45 -4.79 -19.48
CA LEU A 42 7.18 -6.18 -19.14
C LEU A 42 7.28 -7.00 -20.43
N ASP A 43 8.26 -7.92 -20.48
CA ASP A 43 8.58 -8.72 -21.68
C ASP A 43 8.65 -7.88 -22.98
N GLY A 44 9.26 -6.68 -22.89
CA GLY A 44 9.40 -5.73 -24.00
C GLY A 44 8.15 -4.89 -24.31
N GLN A 45 7.04 -5.08 -23.60
CA GLN A 45 5.87 -4.19 -23.69
C GLN A 45 6.06 -2.99 -22.76
N PRO A 46 5.89 -1.75 -23.25
CA PRO A 46 6.12 -0.56 -22.44
C PRO A 46 5.10 -0.45 -21.31
N GLY A 47 5.59 -0.11 -20.11
CA GLY A 47 4.77 0.38 -19.00
C GLY A 47 4.92 1.89 -18.83
N VAL A 48 4.45 2.41 -17.70
CA VAL A 48 4.43 3.86 -17.43
C VAL A 48 5.03 4.15 -16.07
N CYS A 49 6.00 5.07 -16.00
CA CYS A 49 6.44 5.66 -14.74
C CYS A 49 5.76 7.03 -14.58
N SER A 50 4.75 7.09 -13.72
CA SER A 50 3.84 8.23 -13.55
C SER A 50 3.66 8.53 -12.06
N GLY A 51 4.59 9.31 -11.51
CA GLY A 51 4.55 9.71 -10.11
C GLY A 51 5.73 10.62 -9.78
N PRO A 52 5.64 11.40 -8.70
CA PRO A 52 6.78 12.16 -8.22
C PRO A 52 7.90 11.20 -7.79
N GLN A 53 9.14 11.61 -8.00
CA GLN A 53 10.28 10.89 -7.47
C GLN A 53 10.48 11.23 -6.00
N TRP A 54 11.03 10.30 -5.24
CA TRP A 54 11.38 10.54 -3.84
C TRP A 54 12.76 9.97 -3.52
N ARG A 55 13.52 10.71 -2.72
CA ARG A 55 14.80 10.28 -2.19
C ARG A 55 14.59 9.72 -0.79
N HIS A 56 15.26 8.62 -0.53
CA HIS A 56 15.28 7.95 0.76
C HIS A 56 16.68 7.38 1.00
N ALA A 57 16.91 6.81 2.19
CA ALA A 57 18.23 6.36 2.63
C ALA A 57 18.96 5.40 1.68
N THR A 58 18.24 4.74 0.78
CA THR A 58 18.77 3.70 -0.11
C THR A 58 18.67 4.03 -1.59
N GLY A 59 18.20 5.23 -1.98
CA GLY A 59 18.17 5.63 -3.40
C GLY A 59 17.19 6.75 -3.75
N LEU A 60 17.01 6.90 -5.06
CA LEU A 60 15.98 7.73 -5.70
C LEU A 60 14.97 6.81 -6.39
N SER A 61 13.71 6.87 -5.99
CA SER A 61 12.66 5.99 -6.48
C SER A 61 11.59 6.72 -7.29
N GLN A 62 10.94 5.99 -8.19
CA GLN A 62 9.73 6.41 -8.89
C GLN A 62 8.77 5.23 -9.00
N GLU A 63 7.49 5.52 -8.81
CA GLU A 63 6.42 4.55 -9.04
C GLU A 63 6.16 4.40 -10.55
N CYS A 64 5.99 3.15 -10.96
CA CYS A 64 5.71 2.75 -12.31
C CYS A 64 4.62 1.67 -12.35
N TRP A 65 4.09 1.42 -13.53
CA TRP A 65 2.93 0.57 -13.74
C TRP A 65 3.13 -0.28 -14.99
N VAL A 66 2.83 -1.56 -14.87
CA VAL A 66 2.82 -2.51 -16.00
C VAL A 66 1.52 -3.30 -15.98
N THR A 67 1.06 -3.75 -17.15
CA THR A 67 -0.10 -4.64 -17.25
C THR A 67 0.39 -6.07 -17.46
N LEU A 68 -0.07 -6.99 -16.62
CA LEU A 68 0.27 -8.41 -16.74
C LEU A 68 -0.27 -9.02 -18.04
N PRO A 69 0.38 -10.06 -18.57
CA PRO A 69 -0.14 -10.82 -19.69
C PRO A 69 -1.55 -11.34 -19.40
N THR A 70 -2.40 -11.40 -20.43
CA THR A 70 -3.77 -11.92 -20.31
C THR A 70 -3.86 -13.44 -20.17
N ARG A 71 -2.72 -14.13 -20.27
CA ARG A 71 -2.58 -15.57 -20.08
C ARG A 71 -1.74 -15.83 -18.83
N PRO A 72 -2.07 -16.86 -18.03
CA PRO A 72 -1.23 -17.27 -16.90
C PRO A 72 0.21 -17.58 -17.33
N GLY A 73 1.15 -17.31 -16.44
CA GLY A 73 2.57 -17.61 -16.65
C GLY A 73 3.51 -16.55 -16.09
N LYS A 74 4.81 -16.84 -16.17
CA LYS A 74 5.87 -15.94 -15.73
C LYS A 74 6.13 -14.86 -16.77
N ALA A 75 6.44 -13.66 -16.27
CA ALA A 75 6.87 -12.51 -17.05
C ALA A 75 8.06 -11.83 -16.35
N GLN A 76 8.82 -11.06 -17.12
CA GLN A 76 9.96 -10.29 -16.60
C GLN A 76 9.71 -8.80 -16.77
N VAL A 77 9.74 -8.09 -15.64
CA VAL A 77 9.78 -6.63 -15.63
C VAL A 77 11.23 -6.18 -15.74
N THR A 78 11.50 -5.24 -16.64
CA THR A 78 12.78 -4.54 -16.74
C THR A 78 12.57 -3.06 -16.49
N ALA A 79 13.30 -2.50 -15.51
CA ALA A 79 13.34 -1.07 -15.26
C ALA A 79 14.71 -0.51 -15.65
N SER A 80 14.71 0.65 -16.29
CA SER A 80 15.92 1.35 -16.72
C SER A 80 15.89 2.80 -16.24
N ALA A 81 17.06 3.38 -16.00
CA ALA A 81 17.20 4.80 -15.67
C ALA A 81 18.22 5.48 -16.58
N ARG A 82 17.86 6.66 -17.08
CA ARG A 82 18.82 7.64 -17.61
C ARG A 82 19.20 8.60 -16.48
N VAL A 83 20.42 8.47 -15.96
CA VAL A 83 20.94 9.32 -14.89
C VAL A 83 21.51 10.60 -15.47
N THR A 84 21.27 11.74 -14.81
CA THR A 84 21.88 13.03 -15.15
C THR A 84 22.64 13.54 -13.94
N SER A 85 23.98 13.46 -14.00
CA SER A 85 24.89 14.05 -13.01
C SER A 85 25.28 15.46 -13.45
N PRO A 86 25.69 16.37 -12.53
CA PRO A 86 26.14 17.72 -12.90
C PRO A 86 27.31 17.77 -13.89
N GLY A 87 28.11 16.70 -13.96
CA GLY A 87 29.23 16.53 -14.90
C GLY A 87 28.88 15.86 -16.24
N GLY A 88 27.61 15.51 -16.48
CA GLY A 88 27.11 15.16 -17.83
C GLY A 88 27.29 13.71 -18.32
N VAL A 89 27.62 12.74 -17.46
CA VAL A 89 27.72 11.32 -17.88
C VAL A 89 26.43 10.56 -17.56
N ALA A 90 25.71 10.14 -18.59
CA ALA A 90 24.57 9.23 -18.45
C ALA A 90 25.03 7.78 -18.55
N ILE A 91 24.96 7.03 -17.44
CA ILE A 91 25.18 5.58 -17.45
C ILE A 91 23.80 4.90 -17.46
N PRO A 92 23.50 4.04 -18.46
CA PRO A 92 22.29 3.24 -18.43
C PRO A 92 22.40 2.21 -17.30
N ALA A 93 21.52 2.31 -16.32
CA ALA A 93 21.40 1.35 -15.24
C ALA A 93 20.09 0.57 -15.41
N THR A 94 20.14 -0.76 -15.31
CA THR A 94 18.98 -1.63 -15.50
C THR A 94 18.81 -2.61 -14.34
N GLY A 95 17.56 -2.93 -14.04
CA GLY A 95 17.15 -3.90 -13.03
C GLY A 95 16.02 -4.78 -13.55
N LYS A 96 15.96 -6.01 -13.06
CA LYS A 96 14.95 -6.99 -13.47
C LYS A 96 14.17 -7.51 -12.27
N TYR A 97 12.87 -7.75 -12.45
CA TYR A 97 11.99 -8.37 -11.46
C TYR A 97 11.17 -9.47 -12.14
N GLY A 98 11.08 -10.64 -11.51
CA GLY A 98 10.21 -11.71 -11.98
C GLY A 98 8.81 -11.54 -11.41
N VAL A 99 7.79 -11.73 -12.23
CA VAL A 99 6.39 -11.69 -11.79
C VAL A 99 5.60 -12.84 -12.42
N GLU A 100 4.56 -13.31 -11.75
CA GLU A 100 3.73 -14.40 -12.25
C GLU A 100 2.25 -14.01 -12.36
N ALA A 101 1.66 -14.20 -13.54
CA ALA A 101 0.23 -14.09 -13.73
C ALA A 101 -0.46 -15.40 -13.31
N THR A 102 -1.25 -15.38 -12.23
CA THR A 102 -1.91 -16.57 -11.67
C THR A 102 -3.37 -16.30 -11.30
N GLY A 103 -4.20 -17.34 -11.28
CA GLY A 103 -5.63 -17.22 -10.96
C GLY A 103 -6.52 -16.82 -12.15
N PRO A 104 -7.79 -16.47 -11.89
CA PRO A 104 -8.74 -16.09 -12.93
C PRO A 104 -8.32 -14.81 -13.65
N ARG A 105 -8.50 -14.77 -14.97
CA ARG A 105 -8.27 -13.57 -15.78
C ARG A 105 -9.16 -12.42 -15.28
N ALA A 106 -8.58 -11.24 -15.21
CA ALA A 106 -9.29 -10.00 -14.89
C ALA A 106 -8.87 -8.89 -15.87
N ARG A 107 -9.65 -7.80 -15.90
CA ARG A 107 -9.28 -6.61 -16.66
C ARG A 107 -8.63 -5.61 -15.71
N ALA A 108 -7.56 -4.97 -16.16
CA ALA A 108 -6.98 -3.80 -15.51
C ALA A 108 -8.02 -2.71 -15.29
N VAL A 109 -7.95 -2.07 -14.12
CA VAL A 109 -8.67 -0.82 -13.85
C VAL A 109 -8.11 0.32 -14.70
N THR A 110 -8.90 1.36 -14.91
CA THR A 110 -8.46 2.63 -15.51
C THR A 110 -7.54 3.40 -14.56
N ASP A 111 -6.79 4.37 -15.08
CA ASP A 111 -5.93 5.25 -14.26
C ASP A 111 -6.74 6.00 -13.19
N ALA A 112 -7.94 6.49 -13.54
CA ALA A 112 -8.80 7.20 -12.59
C ALA A 112 -9.31 6.27 -11.47
N GLU A 113 -9.65 5.02 -11.79
CA GLU A 113 -10.02 4.01 -10.80
C GLU A 113 -8.82 3.66 -9.91
N ARG A 114 -7.63 3.44 -10.49
CA ARG A 114 -6.38 3.21 -9.74
C ARG A 114 -6.13 4.34 -8.74
N ASP A 115 -6.17 5.59 -9.18
CA ASP A 115 -5.86 6.75 -8.33
C ASP A 115 -6.89 6.90 -7.21
N ARG A 116 -8.17 6.58 -7.48
CA ARG A 116 -9.22 6.51 -6.46
C ARG A 116 -8.95 5.40 -5.45
N ILE A 117 -8.64 4.18 -5.93
CA ILE A 117 -8.37 2.99 -5.10
C ILE A 117 -7.17 3.22 -4.18
N ARG A 118 -6.08 3.81 -4.69
CA ARG A 118 -4.86 4.12 -3.92
C ARG A 118 -5.11 4.98 -2.69
N ARG A 119 -6.05 5.92 -2.79
CA ARG A 119 -6.46 6.80 -1.69
C ARG A 119 -7.73 6.34 -1.00
N CYS A 120 -8.21 5.12 -1.25
CA CYS A 120 -9.44 4.59 -0.67
C CYS A 120 -10.68 5.47 -0.89
N GLY A 121 -10.69 6.21 -2.00
CA GLY A 121 -11.73 7.19 -2.30
C GLY A 121 -11.74 8.41 -1.37
N ASN A 122 -10.70 8.65 -0.56
CA ASN A 122 -10.57 9.81 0.31
C ASN A 122 -10.79 11.10 -0.49
N PRO A 123 -11.90 11.83 -0.23
CA PRO A 123 -12.24 13.04 -0.99
C PRO A 123 -11.53 14.28 -0.45
N THR A 124 -10.71 14.13 0.60
CA THR A 124 -10.03 15.23 1.29
C THR A 124 -8.52 15.16 1.11
N GLU A 125 -7.83 16.22 1.51
CA GLU A 125 -6.38 16.27 1.59
C GLU A 125 -5.84 15.76 2.94
N ARG A 126 -6.70 15.26 3.82
CA ARG A 126 -6.30 14.72 5.12
C ARG A 126 -5.69 13.33 4.95
N VAL A 127 -4.62 13.07 5.69
CA VAL A 127 -3.97 11.77 5.78
C VAL A 127 -4.82 10.82 6.63
N TRP A 128 -5.02 9.61 6.13
CA TRP A 128 -5.67 8.52 6.87
C TRP A 128 -4.61 7.59 7.46
N LEU A 129 -4.73 7.29 8.75
CA LEU A 129 -3.97 6.21 9.39
C LEU A 129 -4.85 4.97 9.42
N THR A 130 -4.34 3.89 8.83
CA THR A 130 -5.10 2.66 8.63
C THR A 130 -4.37 1.46 9.23
N PHE A 131 -5.11 0.50 9.75
CA PHE A 131 -4.57 -0.65 10.48
C PHE A 131 -5.22 -1.94 10.00
N ASP A 132 -4.43 -2.88 9.49
CA ASP A 132 -4.92 -4.15 8.93
C ASP A 132 -4.83 -5.29 9.97
N ASP A 133 -5.52 -6.41 9.67
CA ASP A 133 -5.59 -7.69 10.40
C ASP A 133 -6.54 -7.77 11.61
N GLY A 134 -5.96 -7.75 12.81
CA GLY A 134 -6.67 -7.94 14.08
C GLY A 134 -5.71 -7.87 15.28
N PHE A 135 -6.22 -7.41 16.41
CA PHE A 135 -5.45 -7.34 17.66
C PHE A 135 -5.33 -8.70 18.36
N GLU A 136 -4.18 -8.92 18.98
CA GLU A 136 -3.90 -10.08 19.84
C GLU A 136 -4.49 -9.95 21.25
N SER A 137 -4.74 -8.73 21.73
CA SER A 137 -5.29 -8.48 23.06
C SER A 137 -6.01 -7.13 23.17
N MET A 138 -6.88 -6.99 24.17
CA MET A 138 -7.52 -5.70 24.49
C MET A 138 -6.50 -4.64 24.90
N ALA A 139 -5.38 -5.03 25.51
CA ALA A 139 -4.32 -4.11 25.90
C ALA A 139 -3.63 -3.51 24.66
N ALA A 140 -3.32 -4.32 23.66
CA ALA A 140 -2.75 -3.85 22.38
C ALA A 140 -3.70 -2.92 21.63
N LEU A 141 -5.00 -3.25 21.66
CA LEU A 141 -6.04 -2.38 21.11
C LEU A 141 -6.04 -1.01 21.82
N HIS A 142 -6.19 -0.99 23.15
CA HIS A 142 -6.22 0.24 23.94
C HIS A 142 -4.96 1.08 23.70
N ALA A 143 -3.78 0.46 23.71
CA ALA A 143 -2.53 1.19 23.48
C ALA A 143 -2.51 1.90 22.11
N THR A 144 -3.06 1.27 21.06
CA THR A 144 -3.20 1.88 19.73
C THR A 144 -4.20 3.03 19.72
N VAL A 145 -5.44 2.78 20.18
CA VAL A 145 -6.52 3.77 20.10
C VAL A 145 -6.31 4.94 21.05
N ASP A 146 -5.69 4.73 22.21
CA ASP A 146 -5.32 5.79 23.15
C ASP A 146 -4.25 6.70 22.55
N ALA A 147 -3.25 6.14 21.83
CA ALA A 147 -2.22 6.92 21.15
C ALA A 147 -2.79 7.82 20.04
N LEU A 148 -3.80 7.33 19.31
CA LEU A 148 -4.55 8.09 18.31
C LEU A 148 -5.42 9.17 18.96
N THR A 149 -6.18 8.80 20.00
CA THR A 149 -7.11 9.68 20.71
C THR A 149 -6.41 10.82 21.43
N ALA A 150 -5.27 10.55 22.08
CA ALA A 150 -4.44 11.57 22.72
C ALA A 150 -3.96 12.66 21.74
N ARG A 151 -4.02 12.39 20.44
CA ARG A 151 -3.66 13.33 19.37
C ARG A 151 -4.85 13.75 18.52
N HIS A 152 -6.08 13.39 18.90
CA HIS A 152 -7.29 13.69 18.14
C HIS A 152 -7.23 13.20 16.69
N VAL A 153 -6.71 11.99 16.47
CA VAL A 153 -6.64 11.35 15.14
C VAL A 153 -7.59 10.17 15.10
N ARG A 154 -8.36 10.07 14.02
CA ARG A 154 -9.21 8.91 13.73
C ARG A 154 -8.41 7.86 12.99
N GLY A 155 -8.41 6.63 13.51
CA GLY A 155 -7.93 5.45 12.80
C GLY A 155 -9.05 4.75 12.03
N ARG A 156 -8.68 4.07 10.94
CA ARG A 156 -9.53 3.13 10.20
C ARG A 156 -8.95 1.72 10.32
N PHE A 157 -9.71 0.79 10.86
CA PHE A 157 -9.24 -0.55 11.20
C PHE A 157 -9.87 -1.56 10.25
N PHE A 158 -9.08 -2.06 9.30
CA PHE A 158 -9.47 -3.12 8.37
C PHE A 158 -9.34 -4.47 9.08
N GLY A 159 -10.42 -4.93 9.68
CA GLY A 159 -10.47 -6.19 10.42
C GLY A 159 -10.76 -7.39 9.52
N THR A 160 -10.14 -8.53 9.81
CA THR A 160 -10.59 -9.80 9.21
C THR A 160 -11.88 -10.29 9.87
N GLY A 161 -12.71 -10.99 9.10
CA GLY A 161 -13.96 -11.58 9.59
C GLY A 161 -13.74 -12.60 10.71
N ASP A 162 -12.73 -13.45 10.59
CA ASP A 162 -12.36 -14.44 11.60
C ASP A 162 -11.94 -13.81 12.92
N TRP A 163 -11.20 -12.71 12.88
CA TRP A 163 -10.87 -11.94 14.07
C TRP A 163 -12.10 -11.27 14.66
N ALA A 164 -12.90 -10.61 13.82
CA ALA A 164 -14.09 -9.87 14.25
C ALA A 164 -15.14 -10.75 14.96
N ARG A 165 -15.43 -11.94 14.41
CA ARG A 165 -16.35 -12.90 15.03
C ARG A 165 -15.91 -13.38 16.41
N ARG A 166 -14.59 -13.52 16.61
CA ARG A 166 -14.01 -13.95 17.89
C ARG A 166 -13.87 -12.81 18.90
N ASN A 167 -13.86 -11.56 18.43
CA ASN A 167 -13.59 -10.40 19.26
C ASN A 167 -14.64 -9.28 19.10
N PRO A 168 -15.95 -9.55 19.20
CA PRO A 168 -16.99 -8.54 19.03
C PRO A 168 -16.83 -7.36 20.02
N GLN A 169 -16.30 -7.61 21.21
CA GLN A 169 -16.00 -6.58 22.21
C GLN A 169 -14.91 -5.60 21.75
N MET A 170 -13.92 -6.05 20.97
CA MET A 170 -12.87 -5.19 20.42
C MET A 170 -13.43 -4.27 19.34
N LEU A 171 -14.34 -4.78 18.50
CA LEU A 171 -15.00 -3.95 17.49
C LEU A 171 -15.87 -2.87 18.14
N ALA A 172 -16.60 -3.23 19.20
CA ALA A 172 -17.39 -2.27 19.96
C ALA A 172 -16.51 -1.21 20.62
N GLU A 173 -15.34 -1.59 21.14
CA GLU A 173 -14.35 -0.68 21.70
C GLU A 173 -13.85 0.35 20.67
N ILE A 174 -13.40 -0.12 19.50
CA ILE A 174 -12.89 0.73 18.41
C ILE A 174 -13.94 1.78 18.03
N ARG A 175 -15.20 1.34 17.83
CA ARG A 175 -16.32 2.25 17.52
C ARG A 175 -16.61 3.23 18.64
N ARG A 176 -16.60 2.77 19.91
CA ARG A 176 -16.87 3.62 21.07
C ARG A 176 -15.85 4.76 21.19
N GLN A 177 -14.61 4.53 20.79
CA GLN A 177 -13.56 5.56 20.78
C GLN A 177 -13.60 6.47 19.54
N GLY A 178 -14.59 6.32 18.66
CA GLY A 178 -14.77 7.19 17.50
C GLY A 178 -13.92 6.80 16.29
N HIS A 179 -13.34 5.59 16.28
CA HIS A 179 -12.64 5.05 15.12
C HIS A 179 -13.59 4.27 14.22
N LEU A 180 -13.12 3.94 13.00
CA LEU A 180 -13.91 3.22 12.01
C LEU A 180 -13.42 1.79 11.84
N ILE A 181 -14.35 0.85 11.69
CA ILE A 181 -14.09 -0.52 11.27
C ILE A 181 -14.36 -0.63 9.77
N GLU A 182 -13.47 -1.32 9.07
CA GLU A 182 -13.52 -1.57 7.62
C GLU A 182 -13.30 -3.06 7.33
N ASN A 183 -13.56 -3.49 6.10
CA ASN A 183 -13.54 -4.91 5.73
C ASN A 183 -12.17 -5.35 5.18
N HIS A 184 -11.57 -6.38 5.79
CA HIS A 184 -10.33 -7.01 5.35
C HIS A 184 -10.51 -8.48 4.91
N SER A 185 -11.67 -8.79 4.31
CA SER A 185 -12.15 -10.14 3.98
C SER A 185 -12.36 -11.06 5.19
N GLY A 186 -12.87 -12.27 4.95
CA GLY A 186 -13.16 -13.26 5.97
C GLY A 186 -11.91 -13.78 6.66
N SER A 187 -11.00 -14.36 5.88
CA SER A 187 -9.87 -15.16 6.39
C SER A 187 -8.48 -14.74 5.88
N HIS A 188 -8.37 -13.53 5.32
CA HIS A 188 -7.11 -12.97 4.81
C HIS A 188 -6.47 -13.79 3.66
N ARG A 189 -7.31 -14.33 2.76
CA ARG A 189 -6.85 -15.08 1.58
C ARG A 189 -6.52 -14.14 0.42
N TRP A 190 -5.67 -14.62 -0.50
CA TRP A 190 -5.37 -13.97 -1.77
C TRP A 190 -6.61 -13.92 -2.68
N LEU A 191 -7.38 -12.85 -2.60
CA LEU A 191 -8.70 -12.73 -3.26
C LEU A 191 -8.64 -12.89 -4.79
N ASN A 192 -7.55 -12.45 -5.40
CA ASN A 192 -7.30 -12.59 -6.84
C ASN A 192 -7.18 -14.05 -7.31
N THR A 193 -6.86 -15.00 -6.42
CA THR A 193 -6.68 -16.43 -6.77
C THR A 193 -7.95 -17.27 -6.64
N LEU A 194 -8.96 -16.76 -5.92
CA LEU A 194 -10.18 -17.50 -5.60
C LEU A 194 -11.11 -17.57 -6.80
N ASP A 195 -11.95 -18.61 -6.88
CA ASP A 195 -13.11 -18.62 -7.78
C ASP A 195 -14.15 -17.56 -7.37
N ASP A 196 -15.11 -17.24 -8.25
CA ASP A 196 -16.05 -16.14 -8.03
C ASP A 196 -16.99 -16.36 -6.84
N ALA A 197 -17.37 -17.60 -6.56
CA ALA A 197 -18.27 -17.91 -5.45
C ALA A 197 -17.54 -17.74 -4.12
N THR A 198 -16.34 -18.31 -4.02
CA THR A 198 -15.46 -18.19 -2.86
C THR A 198 -15.03 -16.74 -2.64
N LEU A 199 -14.71 -16.00 -3.69
CA LEU A 199 -14.38 -14.57 -3.61
C LEU A 199 -15.51 -13.76 -2.96
N ARG A 200 -16.76 -13.93 -3.43
CA ARG A 200 -17.91 -13.23 -2.86
C ARG A 200 -18.15 -13.63 -1.40
N ALA A 201 -18.00 -14.92 -1.09
CA ALA A 201 -18.14 -15.41 0.28
C ALA A 201 -17.06 -14.82 1.21
N GLU A 202 -15.80 -14.75 0.78
CA GLU A 202 -14.73 -14.13 1.57
C GLU A 202 -14.98 -12.65 1.83
N ILE A 203 -15.41 -11.87 0.83
CA ILE A 203 -15.71 -10.45 1.04
C ILE A 203 -16.91 -10.28 1.99
N ALA A 204 -17.98 -11.05 1.79
CA ALA A 204 -19.17 -11.00 2.64
C ALA A 204 -18.91 -11.48 4.09
N ALA A 205 -17.87 -12.30 4.30
CA ALA A 205 -17.51 -12.82 5.61
C ALA A 205 -16.64 -11.86 6.45
N GLY A 206 -16.20 -10.72 5.89
CA GLY A 206 -15.53 -9.66 6.66
C GLY A 206 -16.46 -8.96 7.66
N PRO A 207 -15.93 -8.12 8.57
CA PRO A 207 -16.74 -7.37 9.51
C PRO A 207 -17.65 -6.37 8.79
N ASP A 208 -18.76 -6.03 9.46
CA ASP A 208 -19.60 -4.91 9.02
C ASP A 208 -18.78 -3.63 9.10
N ALA A 209 -18.55 -3.03 7.93
CA ALA A 209 -17.87 -1.75 7.80
C ALA A 209 -18.80 -0.59 8.21
N ASP A 210 -18.21 0.42 8.83
CA ASP A 210 -18.85 1.71 9.07
C ASP A 210 -18.89 2.53 7.76
N GLU A 211 -19.61 3.65 7.71
CA GLU A 211 -19.58 4.54 6.55
C GLU A 211 -18.33 5.46 6.58
N PRO A 212 -17.58 5.63 5.46
CA PRO A 212 -17.74 4.93 4.17
C PRO A 212 -17.28 3.46 4.23
N ARG A 213 -18.02 2.55 3.59
CA ARG A 213 -17.78 1.09 3.67
C ARG A 213 -16.69 0.63 2.70
N LEU A 214 -15.51 0.30 3.19
CA LEU A 214 -14.35 -0.07 2.36
C LEU A 214 -13.94 -1.54 2.50
N LEU A 215 -13.45 -2.11 1.40
CA LEU A 215 -12.70 -3.37 1.33
C LEU A 215 -11.25 -3.07 1.01
N ARG A 216 -10.34 -3.59 1.82
CA ARG A 216 -8.92 -3.73 1.46
C ARG A 216 -8.60 -5.22 1.32
N PRO A 217 -8.25 -5.72 0.12
CA PRO A 217 -7.78 -7.10 -0.05
C PRO A 217 -6.47 -7.33 0.69
N GLY A 218 -6.35 -8.48 1.36
CA GLY A 218 -5.08 -8.93 1.94
C GLY A 218 -3.96 -8.95 0.89
N TYR A 219 -2.75 -8.56 1.32
CA TYR A 219 -1.55 -8.47 0.49
C TYR A 219 -1.64 -7.55 -0.75
N GLY A 220 -2.75 -6.80 -0.92
CA GLY A 220 -3.01 -6.02 -2.13
C GLY A 220 -3.46 -6.82 -3.35
N GLY A 221 -3.69 -8.14 -3.21
CA GLY A 221 -3.98 -9.02 -4.34
C GLY A 221 -5.27 -8.67 -5.07
N GLY A 222 -5.20 -8.42 -6.39
CA GLY A 222 -6.35 -8.15 -7.24
C GLY A 222 -6.99 -6.77 -7.07
N VAL A 223 -6.37 -5.90 -6.27
CA VAL A 223 -6.92 -4.57 -5.92
C VAL A 223 -7.08 -3.66 -7.13
N PHE A 224 -6.21 -3.79 -8.13
CA PHE A 224 -6.24 -3.01 -9.39
C PHE A 224 -6.82 -3.81 -10.56
N THR A 225 -7.80 -4.66 -10.25
CA THR A 225 -8.57 -5.41 -11.23
C THR A 225 -10.06 -5.13 -11.09
N ASP A 226 -10.79 -5.21 -12.20
CA ASP A 226 -12.25 -5.03 -12.17
C ASP A 226 -12.99 -6.19 -11.47
N ARG A 227 -12.40 -7.39 -11.43
CA ARG A 227 -13.03 -8.58 -10.85
C ARG A 227 -13.28 -8.45 -9.36
N VAL A 228 -12.23 -8.17 -8.57
CA VAL A 228 -12.38 -7.98 -7.11
C VAL A 228 -13.20 -6.73 -6.83
N GLY A 229 -12.96 -5.64 -7.56
CA GLY A 229 -13.71 -4.40 -7.44
C GLY A 229 -15.22 -4.57 -7.69
N SER A 230 -15.61 -5.35 -8.69
CA SER A 230 -17.03 -5.62 -9.00
C SER A 230 -17.69 -6.48 -7.92
N ALA A 231 -16.96 -7.47 -7.39
CA ALA A 231 -17.46 -8.29 -6.29
C ALA A 231 -17.67 -7.46 -5.01
N ALA A 232 -16.75 -6.55 -4.70
CA ALA A 232 -16.88 -5.61 -3.59
C ALA A 232 -18.04 -4.63 -3.79
N ALA A 233 -18.16 -4.04 -4.98
CA ALA A 233 -19.23 -3.10 -5.32
C ALA A 233 -20.62 -3.74 -5.22
N ALA A 234 -20.77 -5.02 -5.59
CA ALA A 234 -22.03 -5.76 -5.44
C ALA A 234 -22.49 -5.92 -3.97
N LEU A 235 -21.57 -5.75 -3.01
CA LEU A 235 -21.83 -5.75 -1.57
C LEU A 235 -21.90 -4.34 -0.98
N GLY A 236 -21.81 -3.31 -1.83
CA GLY A 236 -21.81 -1.90 -1.43
C GLY A 236 -20.47 -1.42 -0.85
N LEU A 237 -19.37 -2.11 -1.15
CA LEU A 237 -18.03 -1.76 -0.68
C LEU A 237 -17.23 -1.02 -1.74
N GLY A 238 -16.52 0.04 -1.32
CA GLY A 238 -15.46 0.66 -2.11
C GLY A 238 -14.14 -0.10 -1.97
N MET A 239 -13.26 0.01 -2.96
CA MET A 239 -11.92 -0.58 -2.89
C MET A 239 -10.93 0.40 -2.25
N CYS A 240 -10.10 -0.11 -1.36
CA CYS A 240 -9.07 0.64 -0.65
C CYS A 240 -7.71 -0.04 -0.78
N PHE A 241 -6.67 0.76 -1.04
CA PHE A 241 -5.27 0.34 -1.02
C PHE A 241 -4.49 1.27 -0.07
N TRP A 242 -3.20 1.48 -0.30
CA TRP A 242 -2.40 2.44 0.45
C TRP A 242 -1.51 3.26 -0.49
N THR A 243 -1.04 4.39 0.02
CA THR A 243 0.00 5.19 -0.64
C THR A 243 1.35 5.06 0.06
N VAL A 244 1.36 4.74 1.36
CA VAL A 244 2.56 4.62 2.19
C VAL A 244 2.50 3.33 2.98
N ASP A 245 3.58 2.54 2.95
CA ASP A 245 3.75 1.31 3.74
C ASP A 245 5.12 1.35 4.44
N PRO A 246 5.16 1.58 5.77
CA PRO A 246 6.38 1.54 6.56
C PRO A 246 6.88 0.12 6.86
N ARG A 247 6.11 -0.91 6.48
CA ARG A 247 6.41 -2.34 6.68
C ARG A 247 6.62 -2.69 8.15
N ASP A 248 5.75 -2.18 9.00
CA ASP A 248 5.75 -2.43 10.44
C ASP A 248 5.56 -3.92 10.78
N TRP A 249 4.85 -4.66 9.93
CA TRP A 249 4.72 -6.11 9.99
C TRP A 249 6.05 -6.88 9.90
N ALA A 250 7.11 -6.27 9.35
CA ALA A 250 8.44 -6.88 9.25
C ALA A 250 9.30 -6.67 10.52
N GLY A 251 8.73 -6.09 11.58
CA GLY A 251 9.42 -5.80 12.84
C GLY A 251 10.54 -4.75 12.78
N PRO A 252 10.51 -3.69 11.93
CA PRO A 252 11.44 -2.58 12.09
C PRO A 252 11.20 -1.85 13.42
N ASP A 253 12.22 -1.18 13.93
CA ASP A 253 12.06 -0.28 15.08
C ASP A 253 11.21 0.96 14.73
N ALA A 254 10.78 1.68 15.78
CA ALA A 254 9.94 2.85 15.63
C ALA A 254 10.58 3.99 14.82
N ASP A 255 11.92 4.12 14.87
CA ASP A 255 12.66 5.14 14.10
C ASP A 255 12.60 4.86 12.60
N LEU A 256 12.76 3.59 12.21
CA LEU A 256 12.67 3.18 10.82
C LEU A 256 11.23 3.26 10.30
N ILE A 257 10.22 2.92 11.12
CA ILE A 257 8.81 3.16 10.79
C ILE A 257 8.58 4.64 10.49
N LEU A 258 8.98 5.53 11.41
CA LEU A 258 8.86 6.98 11.24
C LEU A 258 9.55 7.46 9.96
N SER A 259 10.81 7.05 9.76
CA SER A 259 11.60 7.44 8.60
C SER A 259 10.94 7.04 7.28
N ARG A 260 10.41 5.81 7.19
CA ARG A 260 9.70 5.32 6.00
C ARG A 260 8.40 6.08 5.74
N VAL A 261 7.66 6.46 6.78
CA VAL A 261 6.48 7.31 6.59
C VAL A 261 6.86 8.69 6.02
N LEU A 262 7.91 9.31 6.56
CA LEU A 262 8.25 10.70 6.21
C LEU A 262 9.07 10.84 4.93
N THR A 263 9.90 9.84 4.59
CA THR A 263 10.83 9.91 3.45
C THR A 263 10.56 8.85 2.37
N GLY A 264 9.70 7.88 2.66
CA GLY A 264 9.47 6.73 1.79
C GLY A 264 10.60 5.71 1.86
N ASP A 265 10.48 4.67 1.05
CA ASP A 265 11.53 3.69 0.79
C ASP A 265 11.47 3.20 -0.66
N ASP A 266 12.14 2.10 -0.98
CA ASP A 266 12.16 1.52 -2.32
C ASP A 266 10.88 0.70 -2.64
N LYS A 267 9.79 0.97 -1.93
CA LYS A 267 8.48 0.30 -2.03
C LYS A 267 7.35 1.32 -2.13
N THR A 268 7.38 2.36 -1.30
CA THR A 268 6.35 3.39 -1.27
C THR A 268 6.91 4.79 -1.12
N PRO A 269 6.25 5.81 -1.70
CA PRO A 269 6.63 7.20 -1.53
C PRO A 269 6.40 7.68 -0.08
N PRO A 270 6.97 8.84 0.31
CA PRO A 270 6.62 9.50 1.55
C PRO A 270 5.15 9.90 1.59
N VAL A 271 4.64 10.09 2.80
CA VAL A 271 3.31 10.64 3.06
C VAL A 271 3.14 12.02 2.41
N ARG A 272 1.93 12.25 1.88
CA ARG A 272 1.50 13.50 1.26
C ARG A 272 0.03 13.77 1.59
N ALA A 273 -0.44 14.97 1.26
CA ALA A 273 -1.85 15.32 1.33
C ALA A 273 -2.75 14.25 0.66
N GLY A 274 -3.79 13.83 1.38
CA GLY A 274 -4.72 12.76 0.98
C GLY A 274 -4.12 11.35 1.03
N GLY A 275 -2.93 11.18 1.63
CA GLY A 275 -2.25 9.90 1.76
C GLY A 275 -2.97 8.93 2.68
N VAL A 276 -2.79 7.64 2.41
CA VAL A 276 -3.27 6.53 3.23
C VAL A 276 -2.06 5.74 3.70
N VAL A 277 -1.79 5.79 5.01
CA VAL A 277 -0.69 5.10 5.67
C VAL A 277 -1.16 3.74 6.17
N LEU A 278 -0.54 2.67 5.69
CA LEU A 278 -0.79 1.31 6.13
C LEU A 278 0.03 1.01 7.39
N PHE A 279 -0.63 0.51 8.42
CA PHE A 279 -0.03 -0.16 9.56
C PHE A 279 -0.76 -1.49 9.77
N HIS A 280 -0.26 -2.30 10.68
CA HIS A 280 -0.88 -3.56 11.09
C HIS A 280 -1.20 -3.50 12.58
N MET A 281 -2.36 -4.04 12.97
CA MET A 281 -2.75 -4.18 14.38
C MET A 281 -1.79 -5.11 15.17
N THR A 282 -0.96 -5.86 14.45
CA THR A 282 0.07 -6.78 14.95
C THR A 282 1.49 -6.20 14.88
N GLY A 283 1.65 -4.94 14.42
CA GLY A 283 2.96 -4.30 14.28
C GLY A 283 3.64 -4.04 15.62
N ALA A 284 4.74 -4.73 15.89
CA ALA A 284 5.39 -4.77 17.21
C ALA A 284 5.81 -3.38 17.74
N HIS A 285 6.24 -2.49 16.86
CA HIS A 285 6.71 -1.13 17.20
C HIS A 285 5.78 -0.03 16.69
N THR A 286 4.61 -0.38 16.17
CA THR A 286 3.67 0.59 15.59
C THR A 286 3.15 1.57 16.64
N VAL A 287 2.70 1.06 17.79
CA VAL A 287 2.19 1.89 18.90
C VAL A 287 3.26 2.87 19.40
N GLU A 288 4.51 2.42 19.48
CA GLU A 288 5.65 3.25 19.88
C GLU A 288 5.92 4.37 18.86
N ALA A 289 5.80 4.08 17.57
CA ALA A 289 6.04 5.04 16.50
C ALA A 289 4.91 6.08 16.33
N LEU A 290 3.64 5.67 16.56
CA LEU A 290 2.44 6.46 16.25
C LEU A 290 2.50 7.91 16.77
N PRO A 291 2.83 8.18 18.05
CA PRO A 291 3.00 9.52 18.57
C PRO A 291 3.87 10.42 17.68
N ARG A 292 5.06 9.93 17.32
CA ARG A 292 6.06 10.67 16.56
C ARG A 292 5.67 10.79 15.09
N VAL A 293 5.04 9.76 14.53
CA VAL A 293 4.51 9.78 13.17
C VAL A 293 3.47 10.89 13.01
N ILE A 294 2.48 10.95 13.92
CA ILE A 294 1.42 11.95 13.87
C ILE A 294 2.00 13.37 14.00
N ASP A 295 2.88 13.58 14.97
CA ASP A 295 3.47 14.90 15.23
C ASP A 295 4.34 15.35 14.04
N ALA A 296 5.08 14.42 13.42
CA ALA A 296 5.90 14.72 12.25
C ALA A 296 5.09 14.97 10.97
N ILE A 297 3.99 14.24 10.75
CA ILE A 297 3.05 14.52 9.64
C ILE A 297 2.51 15.95 9.78
N ARG A 298 2.07 16.34 10.97
CA ARG A 298 1.59 17.71 11.25
C ARG A 298 2.69 18.76 11.06
N ALA A 299 3.92 18.46 11.47
CA ALA A 299 5.06 19.36 11.28
C ALA A 299 5.40 19.61 9.79
N GLN A 300 5.01 18.70 8.88
CA GLN A 300 5.09 18.92 7.43
C GLN A 300 3.92 19.77 6.88
N GLY A 301 3.00 20.23 7.73
CA GLY A 301 1.82 21.00 7.33
C GLY A 301 0.68 20.13 6.78
N LEU A 302 0.75 18.80 6.96
CA LEU A 302 -0.31 17.88 6.55
C LEU A 302 -1.34 17.72 7.67
N GLU A 303 -2.61 17.67 7.31
CA GLU A 303 -3.70 17.37 8.23
C GLU A 303 -3.93 15.86 8.31
N LEU A 304 -4.30 15.35 9.49
CA LEU A 304 -4.80 13.99 9.65
C LEU A 304 -6.33 14.02 9.83
N GLU A 305 -7.00 12.92 9.46
CA GLU A 305 -8.42 12.75 9.76
C GLU A 305 -8.64 12.83 11.28
N GLY A 306 -9.46 13.78 11.71
CA GLY A 306 -9.77 14.01 13.12
C GLY A 306 -10.78 13.00 13.66
N LEU A 307 -10.76 12.80 14.98
CA LEU A 307 -11.84 12.13 15.71
C LEU A 307 -13.18 12.87 15.57
#